data_AF-A0A4Y8SLE4-F1
#
_entry.id   AF-A0A4Y8SLE4-F1
#
_cell.length_a   1.000
_cell.length_b   1.000
_cell.length_c   1.000
_cell.angle_alpha   90.00
_cell.angle_beta   90.00
_cell.angle_gamma   90.00
#
_symmetry.space_group_name_H-M   'P 1'
#
loop_
_entity.id
_entity.type
_entity.pdbx_description
1 polymer ?
#
loop_
_entity_poly.entity_id
_entity_poly.type
_entity_poly.pdbx_seq_one_letter_code
_entity_poly.pdbx_strand_id
1 'polypeptide(L)'
;MAVPLEKDEVGALMNLYVPLLIAITSFVIYGLIILVSKKARIRQIVLTLLVCLNISIGILLNFSFDSFNKHLLSGVLPNAKTANNKILARKGLEINNLDGFPAANRVVFSYIYNPSLPVNHGKKENTIINHDISKIRIKNKEKKSVTIDSTSFSANGLWTVFFTDEKKKFPLTLSPGDSVDLNVKFTAKALNKRVESFWWKAALKFQHSAVGMGRKFNFQLPYGSTCANINGQLILHISAENAILEPIQLTGIWEYKYENDWEPGLQRILNSLNFKTKVGFTYFDNGLHGEGTTNSSDEITADYFEVADSRKPVKIRKIASYHGCCTIEDSDTLALYDLNKQLTKPLQYTNKYSGQMLLPAASELPDSKLLANLSGPFAVKIGLSYTDRAKNHDKKIGIRVWKAIDEHSQVINHAYILGSDYLGKKGTNYDYQDNVYFIENIKLYNKANNALMAQK
;
A
#
# COMPACT_ATOMS: atom_id res chain seq x y z
N MET A 1 -10.62 -14.02 22.95
CA MET A 1 -9.32 -14.37 22.33
C MET A 1 -8.94 -13.25 21.37
N ALA A 2 -7.68 -12.82 21.32
CA ALA A 2 -7.25 -11.76 20.39
C ALA A 2 -7.28 -12.27 18.94
N VAL A 3 -7.86 -11.51 18.03
CA VAL A 3 -7.78 -11.78 16.58
C VAL A 3 -6.32 -11.63 16.17
N PRO A 4 -5.70 -12.65 15.54
CA PRO A 4 -4.32 -12.52 15.06
C PRO A 4 -4.25 -11.43 14.00
N LEU A 5 -3.32 -10.47 14.17
CA LEU A 5 -3.11 -9.35 13.26
C LEU A 5 -2.96 -9.82 11.80
N GLU A 6 -2.21 -10.89 11.60
CA GLU A 6 -1.93 -11.49 10.29
C GLU A 6 -3.19 -11.99 9.56
N LYS A 7 -4.27 -12.30 10.30
CA LYS A 7 -5.53 -12.80 9.73
C LYS A 7 -6.51 -11.70 9.42
N ASP A 8 -6.54 -10.66 10.25
CA ASP A 8 -7.52 -9.58 10.15
C ASP A 8 -7.02 -8.33 10.89
N GLU A 9 -6.24 -7.52 10.17
CA GLU A 9 -5.66 -6.28 10.69
C GLU A 9 -6.72 -5.29 11.16
N VAL A 10 -7.83 -5.20 10.42
CA VAL A 10 -8.95 -4.33 10.78
C VAL A 10 -9.59 -4.83 12.07
N GLY A 11 -9.82 -6.13 12.22
CA GLY A 11 -10.31 -6.75 13.46
C GLY A 11 -9.40 -6.52 14.67
N ALA A 12 -8.09 -6.61 14.46
CA ALA A 12 -7.10 -6.39 15.50
C ALA A 12 -7.14 -4.96 16.08
N LEU A 13 -7.49 -3.94 15.26
CA LEU A 13 -7.70 -2.57 15.73
C LEU A 13 -8.71 -2.50 16.88
N MET A 14 -9.84 -3.17 16.73
CA MET A 14 -10.90 -3.09 17.73
C MET A 14 -10.52 -3.78 19.02
N ASN A 15 -9.79 -4.90 18.93
CA ASN A 15 -9.26 -5.59 20.10
C ASN A 15 -8.28 -4.72 20.89
N LEU A 16 -7.54 -3.86 20.20
CA LEU A 16 -6.59 -2.96 20.84
C LEU A 16 -7.29 -1.71 21.41
N TYR A 17 -8.08 -1.02 20.59
CA TYR A 17 -8.55 0.32 20.91
C TYR A 17 -9.87 0.38 21.65
N VAL A 18 -10.78 -0.58 21.43
CA VAL A 18 -12.08 -0.53 22.11
C VAL A 18 -11.93 -0.77 23.61
N PRO A 19 -11.18 -1.78 24.10
CA PRO A 19 -10.96 -1.92 25.53
C PRO A 19 -10.30 -0.69 26.15
N LEU A 20 -9.34 -0.07 25.46
CA LEU A 20 -8.68 1.15 25.92
C LEU A 20 -9.66 2.33 26.02
N LEU A 21 -10.50 2.53 24.99
CA LEU A 21 -11.53 3.57 24.98
C LEU A 21 -12.54 3.39 26.12
N ILE A 22 -12.99 2.17 26.36
CA ILE A 22 -13.93 1.87 27.44
C ILE A 22 -13.25 2.07 28.79
N ALA A 23 -11.98 1.65 28.95
CA ALA A 23 -11.23 1.85 30.18
C ALA A 23 -11.04 3.35 30.50
N ILE A 24 -10.62 4.15 29.53
CA ILE A 24 -10.47 5.61 29.68
C ILE A 24 -11.82 6.25 30.05
N THR A 25 -12.88 5.90 29.32
CA THR A 25 -14.23 6.44 29.57
C THR A 25 -14.73 6.07 30.96
N SER A 26 -14.53 4.81 31.37
CA SER A 26 -14.90 4.32 32.70
C SER A 26 -14.14 5.05 33.80
N PHE A 27 -12.85 5.29 33.58
CA PHE A 27 -12.00 6.02 34.52
C PHE A 27 -12.45 7.48 34.68
N VAL A 28 -12.77 8.17 33.58
CA VAL A 28 -13.29 9.55 33.61
C VAL A 28 -14.63 9.62 34.34
N ILE A 29 -15.57 8.73 34.02
CA ILE A 29 -16.88 8.66 34.69
C ILE A 29 -16.70 8.42 36.18
N TYR A 30 -15.83 7.48 36.55
CA TYR A 30 -15.55 7.18 37.95
C TYR A 30 -14.94 8.38 38.69
N GLY A 31 -13.99 9.08 38.06
CA GLY A 31 -13.39 10.31 38.60
C GLY A 31 -14.42 11.42 38.83
N LEU A 32 -15.30 11.68 37.86
CA LEU A 32 -16.38 12.65 38.00
C LEU A 32 -17.33 12.30 39.15
N ILE A 33 -17.62 11.02 39.33
CA ILE A 33 -18.50 10.54 40.40
C ILE A 33 -17.84 10.64 41.78
N ILE A 34 -16.52 10.43 41.87
CA ILE A 34 -15.78 10.68 43.12
C ILE A 34 -15.89 12.16 43.51
N LEU A 35 -15.78 13.07 42.53
CA LEU A 35 -15.85 14.51 42.78
C LEU A 35 -17.25 14.97 43.20
N VAL A 36 -18.30 14.41 42.60
CA VAL A 36 -19.69 14.84 42.87
C VAL A 36 -20.32 14.10 44.06
N SER A 37 -20.00 12.82 44.24
CA SER A 37 -20.67 11.97 45.22
C SER A 37 -19.93 11.91 46.56
N LYS A 38 -20.54 12.52 47.58
CA LYS A 38 -20.09 12.40 48.98
C LYS A 38 -20.42 11.03 49.61
N LYS A 39 -21.31 10.24 49.01
CA LYS A 39 -21.78 8.97 49.59
C LYS A 39 -20.94 7.79 49.07
N ALA A 40 -20.17 7.15 49.97
CA ALA A 40 -19.31 6.01 49.64
C ALA A 40 -20.05 4.85 48.95
N ARG A 41 -21.29 4.56 49.38
CA ARG A 41 -22.13 3.51 48.80
C ARG A 41 -22.46 3.74 47.32
N ILE A 42 -22.70 5.00 46.93
CA ILE A 42 -22.96 5.36 45.52
C ILE A 42 -21.69 5.12 44.69
N ARG A 43 -20.51 5.51 45.19
CA ARG A 43 -19.23 5.29 44.50
C ARG A 43 -18.95 3.80 44.27
N GLN A 44 -19.23 2.95 45.26
CA GLN A 44 -19.06 1.50 45.15
C GLN A 44 -20.02 0.89 44.12
N ILE A 45 -21.31 1.24 44.16
CA ILE A 45 -22.30 0.73 43.19
C ILE A 45 -21.89 1.09 41.77
N VAL A 46 -21.49 2.34 41.53
CA VAL A 46 -21.09 2.76 40.18
C VAL A 46 -19.80 2.08 39.74
N LEU A 47 -18.81 1.92 40.62
CA LEU A 47 -17.60 1.16 40.28
C LEU A 47 -17.95 -0.28 39.85
N THR A 48 -18.81 -0.97 40.62
CA THR A 48 -19.25 -2.33 40.27
C THR A 48 -19.99 -2.34 38.94
N LEU A 49 -20.89 -1.39 38.68
CA LEU A 49 -21.60 -1.29 37.40
C LEU A 49 -20.65 -1.04 36.23
N LEU A 50 -19.65 -0.17 36.39
CA LEU A 50 -18.64 0.09 35.36
C LEU A 50 -17.79 -1.15 35.10
N VAL A 51 -17.39 -1.89 36.14
CA VAL A 51 -16.66 -3.16 35.97
C VAL A 51 -17.52 -4.19 35.23
N CYS A 52 -18.78 -4.37 35.63
CA CYS A 52 -19.70 -5.27 34.94
C CYS A 52 -19.93 -4.87 33.48
N LEU A 53 -20.04 -3.57 33.19
CA LEU A 53 -20.17 -3.04 31.84
C LEU A 53 -18.92 -3.34 31.00
N ASN A 54 -17.72 -3.12 31.55
CA ASN A 54 -16.45 -3.45 30.87
C ASN A 54 -16.38 -4.94 30.52
N ILE A 55 -16.71 -5.83 31.46
CA ILE A 55 -16.72 -7.27 31.25
C ILE A 55 -17.75 -7.66 30.18
N SER A 56 -18.97 -7.11 30.26
CA SER A 56 -20.06 -7.42 29.32
C SER A 56 -19.71 -6.99 27.90
N ILE A 57 -19.12 -5.80 27.72
CA ILE A 57 -18.67 -5.34 26.41
C ILE A 57 -17.53 -6.21 25.89
N GLY A 58 -16.56 -6.59 26.74
CA GLY A 58 -15.50 -7.52 26.36
C GLY A 58 -16.04 -8.85 25.82
N ILE A 59 -17.07 -9.40 26.45
CA ILE A 59 -17.76 -10.63 26.02
C ILE A 59 -18.50 -10.41 24.68
N LEU A 60 -19.28 -9.32 24.57
CA LEU A 60 -20.05 -8.99 23.35
C LEU A 60 -19.16 -8.77 22.13
N LEU A 61 -18.04 -8.07 22.32
CA LEU A 61 -17.03 -7.88 21.29
C LEU A 61 -16.52 -9.25 20.82
N ASN A 62 -16.13 -10.13 21.74
CA ASN A 62 -15.65 -11.48 21.41
C ASN A 62 -16.67 -12.29 20.58
N PHE A 63 -17.96 -12.28 20.94
CA PHE A 63 -18.99 -12.98 20.16
C PHE A 63 -19.22 -12.39 18.77
N SER A 64 -19.22 -11.06 18.67
CA SER A 64 -19.42 -10.36 17.38
C SER A 64 -18.26 -10.64 16.42
N PHE A 65 -17.04 -10.78 16.93
CA PHE A 65 -15.86 -11.14 16.13
C PHE A 65 -15.88 -12.57 15.62
N ASP A 66 -16.25 -13.55 16.45
CA ASP A 66 -16.29 -14.96 16.04
C ASP A 66 -17.32 -15.20 14.93
N SER A 67 -18.45 -14.51 14.97
CA SER A 67 -19.47 -14.57 13.91
C SER A 67 -18.94 -13.99 12.58
N PHE A 68 -18.21 -12.87 12.62
CA PHE A 68 -17.67 -12.24 11.43
C PHE A 68 -16.55 -13.05 10.76
N ASN A 69 -15.61 -13.58 11.56
CA ASN A 69 -14.55 -14.46 11.05
C ASN A 69 -15.13 -15.69 10.37
N LYS A 70 -16.21 -16.26 10.91
CA LYS A 70 -16.93 -17.35 10.24
C LYS A 70 -17.46 -16.93 8.88
N HIS A 71 -17.95 -15.71 8.68
CA HIS A 71 -18.46 -15.25 7.38
C HIS A 71 -17.37 -14.88 6.36
N LEU A 72 -16.18 -14.45 6.80
CA LEU A 72 -15.04 -14.21 5.91
C LEU A 72 -14.29 -15.49 5.52
N LEU A 73 -14.27 -16.47 6.43
CA LEU A 73 -13.59 -17.76 6.25
C LEU A 73 -14.55 -18.90 5.83
N SER A 74 -15.87 -18.69 5.79
CA SER A 74 -16.85 -19.71 5.34
C SER A 74 -16.90 -19.91 3.83
N GLY A 75 -16.13 -19.12 3.06
CA GLY A 75 -15.64 -19.60 1.77
C GLY A 75 -14.65 -20.72 2.05
N VAL A 76 -15.15 -21.96 2.09
CA VAL A 76 -14.39 -23.19 2.35
C VAL A 76 -13.00 -23.12 1.71
N LEU A 77 -11.98 -22.88 2.54
CA LEU A 77 -10.63 -23.35 2.26
C LEU A 77 -10.73 -24.88 2.30
N PRO A 78 -10.41 -25.63 1.23
CA PRO A 78 -9.97 -26.99 1.45
C PRO A 78 -8.77 -26.88 2.39
N ASN A 79 -8.81 -27.63 3.49
CA ASN A 79 -7.74 -27.75 4.47
C ASN A 79 -6.37 -27.72 3.76
N ALA A 80 -5.58 -26.67 4.02
CA ALA A 80 -4.18 -26.60 3.57
C ALA A 80 -3.27 -27.62 4.27
N LYS A 81 -3.84 -28.58 5.02
CA LYS A 81 -3.21 -29.81 5.45
C LYS A 81 -3.89 -30.96 4.70
N THR A 82 -3.13 -31.62 3.84
CA THR A 82 -3.54 -32.73 2.95
C THR A 82 -4.14 -32.31 1.60
N ALA A 83 -3.41 -31.48 0.86
CA ALA A 83 -3.36 -31.65 -0.58
C ALA A 83 -1.89 -31.77 -0.98
N ASN A 84 -1.35 -32.99 -0.95
CA ASN A 84 -0.20 -33.39 -1.78
C ASN A 84 -0.60 -33.39 -3.27
N ASN A 85 -1.37 -32.39 -3.70
CA ASN A 85 -1.65 -32.14 -5.09
C ASN A 85 -0.47 -31.32 -5.58
N LYS A 86 0.49 -32.05 -6.13
CA LYS A 86 1.56 -31.58 -7.01
C LYS A 86 1.04 -30.38 -7.80
N ILE A 87 1.38 -29.16 -7.36
CA ILE A 87 1.05 -27.91 -8.06
C ILE A 87 1.69 -28.06 -9.43
N LEU A 88 0.86 -28.32 -10.43
CA LEU A 88 1.34 -28.53 -11.80
C LEU A 88 1.80 -27.17 -12.32
N ALA A 89 3.13 -27.02 -12.40
CA ALA A 89 3.76 -25.95 -13.13
C ALA A 89 3.12 -25.86 -14.54
N ARG A 90 2.77 -24.62 -14.93
CA ARG A 90 2.22 -24.19 -16.22
C ARG A 90 2.39 -25.23 -17.34
N LYS A 91 1.32 -25.95 -17.63
CA LYS A 91 1.08 -26.49 -18.98
C LYS A 91 -0.23 -25.88 -19.48
N GLY A 92 -0.13 -24.74 -20.16
CA GLY A 92 -1.14 -24.36 -21.13
C GLY A 92 -1.68 -22.95 -21.12
N LEU A 93 -1.76 -22.29 -19.97
CA LEU A 93 -2.21 -20.89 -19.90
C LEU A 93 -1.06 -19.98 -19.47
N GLU A 94 -0.92 -18.86 -20.16
CA GLU A 94 -0.05 -17.75 -19.80
C GLU A 94 -0.91 -16.64 -19.17
N ILE A 95 -0.54 -16.21 -17.97
CA ILE A 95 -1.17 -15.10 -17.26
C ILE A 95 -0.22 -13.91 -17.30
N ASN A 96 -0.74 -12.76 -17.71
CA ASN A 96 -0.01 -11.51 -17.74
C ASN A 96 -0.81 -10.40 -17.03
N ASN A 97 -0.25 -9.85 -15.96
CA ASN A 97 -0.73 -8.61 -15.35
C ASN A 97 -0.45 -7.43 -16.28
N LEU A 98 -1.50 -6.76 -16.76
CA LEU A 98 -1.39 -5.64 -17.70
C LEU A 98 -1.03 -4.30 -17.05
N ASP A 99 -1.05 -4.21 -15.71
CA ASP A 99 -0.43 -3.08 -14.99
C ASP A 99 1.11 -3.16 -15.08
N GLY A 100 1.63 -4.35 -15.40
CA GLY A 100 3.05 -4.63 -15.60
C GLY A 100 3.89 -4.62 -14.32
N PHE A 101 3.25 -4.59 -13.15
CA PHE A 101 3.89 -4.54 -11.84
C PHE A 101 2.91 -5.02 -10.76
N PRO A 102 3.36 -5.71 -9.68
CA PRO A 102 4.75 -6.09 -9.37
C PRO A 102 5.24 -7.36 -10.10
N ALA A 103 4.33 -8.26 -10.51
CA ALA A 103 4.68 -9.50 -11.19
C ALA A 103 3.55 -9.95 -12.13
N ALA A 104 3.83 -10.88 -13.03
CA ALA A 104 2.86 -11.34 -14.03
C ALA A 104 1.63 -12.04 -13.42
N ASN A 105 1.81 -12.75 -12.30
CA ASN A 105 0.76 -13.49 -11.57
C ASN A 105 0.29 -12.78 -10.28
N ARG A 106 0.59 -11.47 -10.13
CA ARG A 106 0.18 -10.67 -8.97
C ARG A 106 -0.39 -9.33 -9.43
N VAL A 107 -1.58 -9.01 -8.95
CA VAL A 107 -2.23 -7.70 -9.17
C VAL A 107 -2.46 -7.01 -7.83
N VAL A 108 -2.40 -5.68 -7.85
CA VAL A 108 -2.46 -4.85 -6.64
C VAL A 108 -3.53 -3.78 -6.78
N PHE A 109 -4.16 -3.43 -5.67
CA PHE A 109 -5.28 -2.49 -5.64
C PHE A 109 -5.10 -1.47 -4.52
N SER A 110 -5.69 -0.29 -4.68
CA SER A 110 -5.93 0.64 -3.57
C SER A 110 -7.36 1.14 -3.63
N TYR A 111 -8.00 1.21 -2.46
CA TYR A 111 -9.39 1.60 -2.33
C TYR A 111 -9.59 2.48 -1.10
N ILE A 112 -10.06 3.70 -1.33
CA ILE A 112 -10.48 4.62 -0.29
C ILE A 112 -11.98 4.50 -0.09
N TYR A 113 -12.40 4.25 1.15
CA TYR A 113 -13.81 4.14 1.51
C TYR A 113 -14.50 5.49 1.62
N ASN A 114 -13.90 6.42 2.37
CA ASN A 114 -14.42 7.74 2.74
C ASN A 114 -15.96 7.82 2.87
N PRO A 115 -16.54 7.57 4.06
CA PRO A 115 -17.98 7.61 4.25
C PRO A 115 -18.59 9.03 4.15
N SER A 116 -17.77 10.08 4.09
CA SER A 116 -18.22 11.48 4.07
C SER A 116 -18.21 12.10 2.68
N LEU A 117 -17.57 11.47 1.69
CA LEU A 117 -17.59 11.92 0.30
C LEU A 117 -17.95 10.73 -0.60
N PRO A 118 -18.96 10.82 -1.46
CA PRO A 118 -19.14 9.81 -2.49
C PRO A 118 -17.90 9.85 -3.40
N VAL A 119 -17.10 8.78 -3.39
CA VAL A 119 -15.99 8.59 -4.32
C VAL A 119 -16.62 8.51 -5.72
N ASN A 120 -16.66 9.64 -6.41
CA ASN A 120 -17.34 9.76 -7.69
C ASN A 120 -16.55 9.03 -8.76
N HIS A 121 -17.19 8.05 -9.39
CA HIS A 121 -16.77 7.47 -10.66
C HIS A 121 -16.99 8.50 -11.80
N GLY A 122 -16.14 9.54 -11.85
CA GLY A 122 -15.99 10.43 -12.99
C GLY A 122 -16.82 11.72 -12.97
N LYS A 123 -16.15 12.80 -13.43
CA LYS A 123 -16.70 14.07 -13.96
C LYS A 123 -17.08 15.21 -13.00
N LYS A 124 -16.39 15.40 -11.88
CA LYS A 124 -16.28 16.75 -11.26
C LYS A 124 -14.85 17.02 -10.84
N GLU A 125 -14.41 18.27 -10.93
CA GLU A 125 -13.17 18.71 -10.30
C GLU A 125 -13.17 18.30 -8.82
N ASN A 126 -12.02 17.88 -8.29
CA ASN A 126 -11.83 17.38 -6.91
C ASN A 126 -12.30 15.95 -6.58
N THR A 127 -12.22 14.99 -7.52
CA THR A 127 -12.49 13.57 -7.22
C THR A 127 -11.22 12.75 -7.15
N ILE A 128 -11.01 12.08 -6.01
CA ILE A 128 -9.97 11.07 -5.85
C ILE A 128 -10.36 9.83 -6.65
N ILE A 129 -9.42 9.29 -7.41
CA ILE A 129 -9.60 8.04 -8.15
C ILE A 129 -8.99 6.91 -7.31
N ASN A 130 -9.55 5.71 -7.40
CA ASN A 130 -8.96 4.50 -6.82
C ASN A 130 -8.25 3.68 -7.91
N HIS A 131 -7.18 2.98 -7.54
CA HIS A 131 -6.66 1.86 -8.33
C HIS A 131 -7.41 0.59 -7.92
N ASP A 132 -8.72 0.55 -8.18
CA ASP A 132 -9.60 -0.55 -7.73
C ASP A 132 -9.85 -1.60 -8.83
N ILE A 133 -9.30 -1.43 -10.03
CA ILE A 133 -9.43 -2.38 -11.13
C ILE A 133 -8.04 -2.66 -11.72
N SER A 134 -7.68 -3.94 -11.77
CA SER A 134 -6.50 -4.43 -12.49
C SER A 134 -6.93 -5.36 -13.61
N LYS A 135 -6.23 -5.28 -14.73
CA LYS A 135 -6.53 -6.11 -15.91
C LYS A 135 -5.50 -7.22 -16.04
N ILE A 136 -5.98 -8.45 -16.19
CA ILE A 136 -5.14 -9.61 -16.49
C ILE A 136 -5.46 -10.14 -17.88
N ARG A 137 -4.42 -10.49 -18.63
CA ARG A 137 -4.54 -11.20 -19.90
C ARG A 137 -4.28 -12.68 -19.67
N ILE A 138 -5.24 -13.50 -20.10
CA ILE A 138 -5.14 -14.94 -20.10
C ILE A 138 -4.95 -15.37 -21.55
N LYS A 139 -3.86 -16.05 -21.85
CA LYS A 139 -3.54 -16.53 -23.20
C LYS A 139 -3.42 -18.05 -23.22
N ASN A 140 -4.10 -18.67 -24.19
CA ASN A 140 -3.95 -20.10 -24.44
C ASN A 140 -2.65 -20.36 -25.23
N LYS A 141 -1.76 -21.14 -24.63
CA LYS A 141 -0.48 -21.60 -25.20
C LYS A 141 -0.51 -23.08 -25.60
N GLU A 142 -1.62 -23.78 -25.32
CA GLU A 142 -1.83 -25.15 -25.76
C GLU A 142 -2.08 -25.23 -27.27
N LYS A 143 -1.86 -26.43 -27.81
CA LYS A 143 -2.27 -26.79 -29.18
C LYS A 143 -3.74 -27.18 -29.29
N LYS A 144 -4.44 -27.29 -28.16
CA LYS A 144 -5.88 -27.58 -28.07
C LYS A 144 -6.63 -26.42 -27.44
N SER A 145 -7.93 -26.34 -27.70
CA SER A 145 -8.78 -25.34 -27.04
C SER A 145 -8.86 -25.62 -25.54
N VAL A 146 -8.92 -24.55 -24.75
CA VAL A 146 -9.04 -24.60 -23.28
C VAL A 146 -10.32 -23.88 -22.89
N THR A 147 -11.18 -24.52 -22.11
CA THR A 147 -12.40 -23.92 -21.58
C THR A 147 -12.22 -23.55 -20.12
N ILE A 148 -12.40 -22.26 -19.81
CA ILE A 148 -12.44 -21.72 -18.46
C ILE A 148 -13.91 -21.71 -18.03
N ASP A 149 -14.28 -22.56 -17.07
CA ASP A 149 -15.67 -22.78 -16.68
C ASP A 149 -16.19 -21.67 -15.77
N SER A 150 -15.36 -21.19 -14.85
CA SER A 150 -15.73 -20.20 -13.85
C SER A 150 -14.50 -19.65 -13.13
N THR A 151 -14.74 -18.74 -12.18
CA THR A 151 -13.72 -18.21 -11.27
C THR A 151 -14.21 -18.24 -9.84
N SER A 152 -13.30 -18.40 -8.90
CA SER A 152 -13.58 -18.21 -7.47
C SER A 152 -12.49 -17.41 -6.78
N PHE A 153 -12.83 -16.80 -5.66
CA PHE A 153 -11.88 -16.08 -4.81
C PHE A 153 -11.61 -16.87 -3.53
N SER A 154 -10.38 -16.80 -3.01
CA SER A 154 -10.06 -17.36 -1.68
C SER A 154 -10.71 -16.56 -0.53
N ALA A 155 -11.07 -15.31 -0.78
CA ALA A 155 -11.75 -14.44 0.18
C ALA A 155 -12.97 -13.79 -0.50
N ASN A 156 -14.16 -14.29 -0.14
CA ASN A 156 -15.41 -13.88 -0.75
C ASN A 156 -15.84 -12.47 -0.32
N GLY A 157 -16.50 -11.74 -1.21
CA GLY A 157 -17.13 -10.44 -0.91
C GLY A 157 -16.20 -9.22 -0.97
N LEU A 158 -14.97 -9.39 -1.42
CA LEU A 158 -13.97 -8.33 -1.54
C LEU A 158 -13.63 -8.00 -3.00
N TRP A 159 -13.62 -9.00 -3.87
CA TRP A 159 -13.34 -8.83 -5.29
C TRP A 159 -14.50 -9.33 -6.17
N THR A 160 -14.57 -8.79 -7.38
CA THR A 160 -15.41 -9.28 -8.48
C THR A 160 -14.57 -9.38 -9.75
N VAL A 161 -15.02 -10.19 -10.72
CA VAL A 161 -14.41 -10.24 -12.06
C VAL A 161 -15.43 -9.92 -13.14
N PHE A 162 -14.98 -9.33 -14.23
CA PHE A 162 -15.77 -9.12 -15.44
C PHE A 162 -14.86 -9.02 -16.67
N PHE A 163 -15.35 -9.42 -17.84
CA PHE A 163 -14.59 -9.32 -19.07
C PHE A 163 -14.53 -7.88 -19.59
N THR A 164 -13.43 -7.52 -20.25
CA THR A 164 -13.35 -6.22 -20.95
C THR A 164 -14.33 -6.17 -22.12
N ASP A 165 -14.55 -7.30 -22.79
CA ASP A 165 -15.60 -7.49 -23.79
C ASP A 165 -16.86 -8.01 -23.09
N GLU A 166 -17.87 -7.14 -22.95
CA GLU A 166 -19.13 -7.43 -22.26
C GLU A 166 -19.92 -8.60 -22.87
N LYS A 167 -19.62 -8.98 -24.11
CA LYS A 167 -20.25 -10.14 -24.77
C LYS A 167 -19.70 -11.47 -24.26
N LYS A 168 -18.50 -11.47 -23.69
CA LYS A 168 -17.88 -12.70 -23.14
C LYS A 168 -18.47 -13.01 -21.77
N LYS A 169 -18.74 -14.30 -21.54
CA LYS A 169 -19.23 -14.85 -20.27
C LYS A 169 -18.58 -16.21 -20.04
N PHE A 170 -18.59 -16.64 -18.78
CA PHE A 170 -18.24 -18.01 -18.45
C PHE A 170 -19.42 -18.95 -18.75
N PRO A 171 -19.19 -20.21 -19.19
CA PRO A 171 -17.89 -20.77 -19.55
C PRO A 171 -17.31 -20.13 -20.84
N LEU A 172 -15.99 -19.96 -20.90
CA LEU A 172 -15.28 -19.33 -22.01
C LEU A 172 -14.25 -20.30 -22.62
N THR A 173 -14.38 -20.59 -23.91
CA THR A 173 -13.40 -21.40 -24.65
C THR A 173 -12.41 -20.50 -25.39
N LEU A 174 -11.11 -20.77 -25.21
CA LEU A 174 -10.01 -20.12 -25.91
C LEU A 174 -9.38 -21.12 -26.90
N SER A 175 -9.35 -20.78 -28.18
CA SER A 175 -8.62 -21.58 -29.18
C SER A 175 -7.11 -21.48 -28.97
N PRO A 176 -6.29 -22.37 -29.56
CA PRO A 176 -4.84 -22.26 -29.52
C PRO A 176 -4.34 -20.86 -29.94
N GLY A 177 -3.57 -20.20 -29.07
CA GLY A 177 -3.04 -18.86 -29.32
C GLY A 177 -3.97 -17.69 -28.94
N ASP A 178 -5.26 -17.95 -28.73
CA ASP A 178 -6.24 -16.91 -28.34
C ASP A 178 -5.92 -16.31 -26.97
N SER A 179 -6.40 -15.08 -26.76
CA SER A 179 -6.32 -14.42 -25.47
C SER A 179 -7.60 -13.70 -25.09
N VAL A 180 -7.78 -13.51 -23.79
CA VAL A 180 -8.88 -12.73 -23.22
C VAL A 180 -8.37 -11.86 -22.09
N ASP A 181 -8.94 -10.66 -21.99
CA ASP A 181 -8.67 -9.73 -20.91
C ASP A 181 -9.81 -9.79 -19.88
N LEU A 182 -9.45 -10.17 -18.66
CA LEU A 182 -10.33 -10.21 -17.50
C LEU A 182 -9.97 -9.06 -16.56
N ASN A 183 -10.95 -8.26 -16.18
CA ASN A 183 -10.79 -7.24 -15.16
C ASN A 183 -11.12 -7.82 -13.79
N VAL A 184 -10.25 -7.58 -12.82
CA VAL A 184 -10.48 -7.90 -11.42
C VAL A 184 -10.73 -6.58 -10.70
N LYS A 185 -11.86 -6.44 -10.02
CA LYS A 185 -12.22 -5.24 -9.26
C LYS A 185 -12.18 -5.50 -7.76
N PHE A 186 -11.45 -4.69 -7.02
CA PHE A 186 -11.47 -4.65 -5.56
C PHE A 186 -12.60 -3.74 -5.08
N THR A 187 -13.69 -4.33 -4.61
CA THR A 187 -14.89 -3.60 -4.17
C THR A 187 -14.86 -3.21 -2.70
N ALA A 188 -14.05 -3.91 -1.89
CA ALA A 188 -13.99 -3.80 -0.44
C ALA A 188 -15.36 -3.84 0.28
N LYS A 189 -16.42 -4.35 -0.36
CA LYS A 189 -17.80 -4.21 0.13
C LYS A 189 -18.00 -4.81 1.52
N ALA A 190 -17.42 -5.98 1.76
CA ALA A 190 -17.47 -6.63 3.07
C ALA A 190 -16.76 -5.81 4.17
N LEU A 191 -15.65 -5.15 3.86
CA LEU A 191 -14.91 -4.29 4.78
C LEU A 191 -15.65 -2.99 5.07
N ASN A 192 -16.16 -2.33 4.03
CA ASN A 192 -16.93 -1.09 4.16
C ASN A 192 -18.12 -1.29 5.10
N LYS A 193 -18.92 -2.35 4.86
CA LYS A 193 -20.04 -2.72 5.72
C LYS A 193 -19.63 -2.96 7.17
N ARG A 194 -18.45 -3.54 7.39
CA ARG A 194 -17.93 -3.82 8.73
C ARG A 194 -17.70 -2.54 9.53
N VAL A 195 -17.11 -1.52 8.91
CA VAL A 195 -16.68 -0.28 9.59
C VAL A 195 -17.76 0.81 9.66
N GLU A 196 -18.99 0.51 9.22
CA GLU A 196 -20.11 1.44 9.26
C GLU A 196 -20.60 1.76 10.68
N SER A 197 -20.41 0.83 11.62
CA SER A 197 -20.92 0.96 12.99
C SER A 197 -20.22 2.08 13.76
N PHE A 198 -20.92 2.64 14.76
CA PHE A 198 -20.40 3.72 15.59
C PHE A 198 -19.06 3.37 16.26
N TRP A 199 -18.93 2.16 16.80
CA TRP A 199 -17.73 1.72 17.50
C TRP A 199 -16.49 1.66 16.61
N TRP A 200 -16.66 1.24 15.35
CA TRP A 200 -15.58 1.27 14.36
C TRP A 200 -15.14 2.69 14.05
N LYS A 201 -16.11 3.58 13.81
CA LYS A 201 -15.83 5.01 13.56
C LYS A 201 -15.08 5.64 14.73
N ALA A 202 -15.44 5.30 15.97
CA ALA A 202 -14.77 5.78 17.17
C ALA A 202 -13.33 5.24 17.28
N ALA A 203 -13.13 3.93 17.09
CA ALA A 203 -11.82 3.31 17.16
C ALA A 203 -10.86 3.86 16.08
N LEU A 204 -11.34 4.03 14.85
CA LEU A 204 -10.56 4.59 13.75
C LEU A 204 -10.17 6.05 14.01
N LYS A 205 -11.09 6.90 14.51
CA LYS A 205 -10.77 8.28 14.91
C LYS A 205 -9.79 8.35 16.08
N PHE A 206 -9.92 7.43 17.03
CA PHE A 206 -8.99 7.33 18.16
C PHE A 206 -7.60 6.94 17.68
N GLN A 207 -7.49 5.92 16.83
CA GLN A 207 -6.22 5.51 16.22
C GLN A 207 -5.57 6.68 15.48
N HIS A 208 -6.33 7.38 14.63
CA HIS A 208 -5.84 8.55 13.91
C HIS A 208 -5.28 9.62 14.86
N SER A 209 -6.02 9.94 15.93
CA SER A 209 -5.57 10.90 16.95
C SER A 209 -4.33 10.41 17.69
N ALA A 210 -4.24 9.10 17.94
CA ALA A 210 -3.11 8.48 18.61
C ALA A 210 -1.84 8.48 17.75
N VAL A 211 -1.95 8.36 16.42
CA VAL A 211 -0.80 8.55 15.50
C VAL A 211 -0.29 9.99 15.58
N GLY A 212 -1.18 10.97 15.46
CA GLY A 212 -0.79 12.38 15.56
C GLY A 212 -0.16 12.72 16.92
N MET A 213 -0.69 12.15 18.01
CA MET A 213 -0.08 12.27 19.34
C MET A 213 1.29 11.57 19.41
N GLY A 214 1.37 10.36 18.85
CA GLY A 214 2.62 9.60 18.75
C GLY A 214 3.71 10.39 18.06
N ARG A 215 3.41 11.04 16.93
CA ARG A 215 4.36 11.93 16.23
C ARG A 215 4.89 13.04 17.14
N LYS A 216 4.03 13.69 17.93
CA LYS A 216 4.45 14.76 18.86
C LYS A 216 5.41 14.27 19.95
N PHE A 217 5.27 13.01 20.37
CA PHE A 217 6.10 12.41 21.42
C PHE A 217 7.18 11.46 20.88
N ASN A 218 7.39 11.44 19.56
CA ASN A 218 8.29 10.52 18.89
C ASN A 218 8.03 9.03 19.25
N PHE A 219 6.75 8.64 19.25
CA PHE A 219 6.30 7.29 19.54
C PHE A 219 5.53 6.70 18.36
N GLN A 220 6.04 5.60 17.80
CA GLN A 220 5.36 4.84 16.74
C GLN A 220 4.34 3.90 17.35
N LEU A 221 3.09 3.97 16.90
CA LEU A 221 2.11 2.95 17.25
C LEU A 221 2.51 1.63 16.57
N PRO A 222 2.74 0.55 17.34
CA PRO A 222 3.22 -0.72 16.78
C PRO A 222 2.15 -1.46 15.98
N TYR A 223 0.88 -1.18 16.26
CA TYR A 223 -0.25 -1.89 15.69
C TYR A 223 -1.42 -0.96 15.47
N GLY A 224 -2.26 -1.34 14.52
CA GLY A 224 -3.46 -0.62 14.20
C GLY A 224 -3.18 0.54 13.26
N SER A 225 -3.73 0.44 12.06
CA SER A 225 -3.72 1.48 11.05
C SER A 225 -5.13 1.75 10.59
N THR A 226 -5.40 2.98 10.20
CA THR A 226 -6.56 3.40 9.42
C THR A 226 -6.60 2.81 8.01
N CYS A 227 -5.51 2.11 7.65
CA CYS A 227 -5.37 1.31 6.46
C CYS A 227 -5.18 -0.18 6.78
N ALA A 228 -5.53 -1.04 5.82
CA ALA A 228 -5.30 -2.49 5.93
C ALA A 228 -4.86 -3.11 4.61
N ASN A 229 -3.93 -4.07 4.68
CA ASN A 229 -3.54 -4.88 3.54
C ASN A 229 -4.44 -6.11 3.50
N ILE A 230 -5.09 -6.31 2.37
CA ILE A 230 -6.09 -7.35 2.15
C ILE A 230 -5.56 -8.27 1.08
N ASN A 231 -5.21 -9.50 1.46
CA ASN A 231 -4.67 -10.50 0.55
C ASN A 231 -5.75 -11.49 0.13
N GLY A 232 -5.69 -11.93 -1.11
CA GLY A 232 -6.61 -12.91 -1.68
C GLY A 232 -6.00 -13.60 -2.89
N GLN A 233 -6.74 -14.54 -3.45
CA GLN A 233 -6.35 -15.27 -4.64
C GLN A 233 -7.55 -15.39 -5.58
N LEU A 234 -7.31 -15.22 -6.88
CA LEU A 234 -8.24 -15.56 -7.94
C LEU A 234 -7.86 -16.92 -8.51
N ILE A 235 -8.82 -17.84 -8.49
CA ILE A 235 -8.69 -19.21 -9.00
C ILE A 235 -9.54 -19.31 -10.27
N LEU A 236 -8.93 -19.78 -11.36
CA LEU A 236 -9.62 -20.10 -12.60
C LEU A 236 -9.93 -21.61 -12.63
N HIS A 237 -11.18 -21.96 -12.86
CA HIS A 237 -11.63 -23.35 -12.99
C HIS A 237 -11.65 -23.73 -14.48
N ILE A 238 -11.03 -24.85 -14.84
CA ILE A 238 -10.87 -25.31 -16.24
C ILE A 238 -11.42 -26.73 -16.38
N SER A 239 -12.12 -27.01 -17.48
CA SER A 239 -12.81 -28.30 -17.67
C SER A 239 -11.89 -29.47 -18.02
N ALA A 240 -10.62 -29.23 -18.36
CA ALA A 240 -9.67 -30.29 -18.73
C ALA A 240 -8.93 -30.83 -17.48
N GLU A 241 -9.10 -32.14 -17.19
CA GLU A 241 -8.38 -32.94 -16.18
C GLU A 241 -8.03 -32.21 -14.87
N ASN A 242 -9.01 -31.80 -14.04
CA ASN A 242 -8.82 -31.40 -12.62
C ASN A 242 -7.58 -30.51 -12.32
N ALA A 243 -7.10 -29.73 -13.29
CA ALA A 243 -5.85 -29.00 -13.18
C ALA A 243 -6.16 -27.64 -12.56
N ILE A 244 -5.98 -27.52 -11.25
CA ILE A 244 -6.03 -26.23 -10.57
C ILE A 244 -4.80 -25.44 -11.02
N LEU A 245 -5.03 -24.31 -11.70
CA LEU A 245 -3.96 -23.38 -12.04
C LEU A 245 -3.33 -22.79 -10.78
N GLU A 246 -2.07 -22.36 -10.89
CA GLU A 246 -1.48 -21.47 -9.90
C GLU A 246 -2.39 -20.25 -9.68
N PRO A 247 -2.83 -19.98 -8.44
CA PRO A 247 -3.74 -18.88 -8.17
C PRO A 247 -3.08 -17.53 -8.45
N ILE A 248 -3.84 -16.61 -9.05
CA ILE A 248 -3.41 -15.23 -9.26
C ILE A 248 -3.49 -14.51 -7.91
N GLN A 249 -2.36 -13.98 -7.45
CA GLN A 249 -2.28 -13.32 -6.15
C GLN A 249 -2.90 -11.92 -6.23
N LEU A 250 -3.77 -11.61 -5.27
CA LEU A 250 -4.46 -10.34 -5.16
C LEU A 250 -4.00 -9.66 -3.86
N THR A 251 -3.62 -8.40 -3.93
CA THR A 251 -3.33 -7.60 -2.73
C THR A 251 -3.96 -6.22 -2.85
N GLY A 252 -4.87 -5.87 -1.96
CA GLY A 252 -5.48 -4.54 -1.90
C GLY A 252 -5.02 -3.76 -0.66
N ILE A 253 -4.78 -2.47 -0.79
CA ILE A 253 -4.77 -1.53 0.34
C ILE A 253 -6.18 -0.97 0.46
N TRP A 254 -6.79 -1.14 1.62
CA TRP A 254 -8.05 -0.50 1.97
C TRP A 254 -7.78 0.64 2.95
N GLU A 255 -8.38 1.80 2.70
CA GLU A 255 -8.14 3.04 3.45
C GLU A 255 -9.47 3.62 3.90
N TYR A 256 -9.60 3.91 5.19
CA TYR A 256 -10.87 4.43 5.71
C TYR A 256 -11.19 5.84 5.21
N LYS A 257 -10.16 6.68 5.13
CA LYS A 257 -10.19 8.07 4.63
C LYS A 257 -8.88 8.36 3.93
N TYR A 258 -8.86 9.43 3.16
CA TYR A 258 -7.69 9.96 2.49
C TYR A 258 -7.02 11.04 3.34
N GLU A 259 -5.74 11.31 3.09
CA GLU A 259 -4.91 12.40 3.64
C GLU A 259 -4.54 12.32 5.12
N ASN A 260 -3.44 12.99 5.48
CA ASN A 260 -2.94 13.07 6.84
C ASN A 260 -2.66 11.66 7.42
N ASP A 261 -2.83 11.49 8.72
CA ASP A 261 -2.62 10.21 9.41
C ASP A 261 -3.71 9.15 9.08
N TRP A 262 -4.48 9.34 8.00
CA TRP A 262 -5.35 8.31 7.44
C TRP A 262 -4.65 7.45 6.38
N GLU A 263 -3.54 7.93 5.82
CA GLU A 263 -2.80 7.30 4.74
C GLU A 263 -2.03 6.04 5.19
N PRO A 264 -1.72 5.13 4.26
CA PRO A 264 -0.89 3.98 4.54
C PRO A 264 0.57 4.43 4.68
N GLY A 265 1.20 4.07 5.80
CA GLY A 265 2.64 4.29 5.96
C GLY A 265 3.47 3.52 4.93
N LEU A 266 4.66 4.03 4.60
CA LEU A 266 5.48 3.50 3.51
C LEU A 266 5.78 1.99 3.58
N GLN A 267 6.05 1.43 4.77
CA GLN A 267 6.29 -0.01 4.91
C GLN A 267 5.09 -0.84 4.45
N ARG A 268 3.86 -0.37 4.70
CA ARG A 268 2.62 -1.03 4.29
C ARG A 268 2.49 -1.07 2.76
N ILE A 269 2.84 0.04 2.11
CA ILE A 269 2.88 0.18 0.65
C ILE A 269 3.87 -0.83 0.06
N LEU A 270 5.09 -0.90 0.60
CA LEU A 270 6.10 -1.84 0.07
C LEU A 270 5.68 -3.30 0.26
N ASN A 271 5.08 -3.61 1.43
CA ASN A 271 4.56 -4.95 1.70
C ASN A 271 3.42 -5.34 0.73
N SER A 272 2.56 -4.40 0.31
CA SER A 272 1.46 -4.70 -0.62
C SER A 272 1.96 -5.03 -2.03
N LEU A 273 3.10 -4.44 -2.41
CA LEU A 273 3.83 -4.69 -3.65
C LEU A 273 4.78 -5.90 -3.56
N ASN A 274 4.78 -6.59 -2.42
CA ASN A 274 5.59 -7.77 -2.10
C ASN A 274 7.11 -7.54 -2.00
N PHE A 275 7.54 -6.30 -1.76
CA PHE A 275 8.92 -6.03 -1.37
C PHE A 275 9.17 -6.43 0.09
N LYS A 276 10.38 -6.91 0.38
CA LYS A 276 10.86 -7.17 1.75
C LYS A 276 11.77 -6.05 2.29
N THR A 277 11.91 -4.97 1.53
CA THR A 277 12.63 -3.76 1.94
C THR A 277 12.09 -3.24 3.27
N LYS A 278 13.00 -3.01 4.22
CA LYS A 278 12.73 -2.44 5.54
C LYS A 278 12.91 -0.92 5.48
N VAL A 279 11.83 -0.21 5.76
CA VAL A 279 11.80 1.26 5.76
C VAL A 279 12.49 1.85 7.00
N GLY A 280 12.40 1.17 8.15
CA GLY A 280 12.95 1.63 9.43
C GLY A 280 11.97 2.40 10.31
N PHE A 281 10.76 2.66 9.83
CA PHE A 281 9.70 3.33 10.57
C PHE A 281 8.30 2.95 10.04
N THR A 282 7.27 3.33 10.79
CA THR A 282 5.86 3.04 10.44
C THR A 282 5.16 4.24 9.81
N TYR A 283 5.08 5.38 10.53
CA TYR A 283 4.28 6.56 10.10
C TYR A 283 5.08 7.85 9.95
N PHE A 284 6.32 7.90 10.44
CA PHE A 284 7.19 9.08 10.38
C PHE A 284 8.62 8.63 10.69
N ASP A 285 9.64 9.40 10.34
CA ASP A 285 11.04 9.00 10.43
C ASP A 285 11.67 8.94 11.83
N ASN A 286 10.91 8.50 12.85
CA ASN A 286 11.35 8.37 14.24
C ASN A 286 11.93 9.68 14.82
N GLY A 287 11.36 10.82 14.40
CA GLY A 287 11.72 12.15 14.89
C GLY A 287 13.06 12.64 14.37
N LEU A 288 13.61 12.01 13.31
CA LEU A 288 14.82 12.48 12.66
C LEU A 288 14.58 13.74 11.84
N HIS A 289 13.33 14.01 11.42
CA HIS A 289 12.95 15.21 10.68
C HIS A 289 13.84 15.50 9.47
N GLY A 290 14.22 14.43 8.75
CA GLY A 290 15.08 14.47 7.57
C GLY A 290 16.57 14.77 7.85
N GLU A 291 17.04 14.72 9.09
CA GLU A 291 18.43 15.05 9.43
C GLU A 291 19.42 13.91 9.12
N GLY A 292 18.95 12.66 9.15
CA GLY A 292 19.75 11.46 8.92
C GLY A 292 18.93 10.26 8.44
N THR A 293 19.64 9.18 8.12
CA THR A 293 19.06 7.88 7.75
C THR A 293 18.48 7.19 8.98
N THR A 294 17.49 6.33 8.75
CA THR A 294 16.82 5.56 9.80
C THR A 294 17.62 4.31 10.16
N ASN A 295 17.74 4.00 11.45
CA ASN A 295 18.42 2.79 11.91
C ASN A 295 17.60 1.53 11.58
N SER A 296 18.26 0.38 11.46
CA SER A 296 17.62 -0.93 11.22
C SER A 296 16.74 -0.98 9.96
N SER A 297 17.07 -0.14 8.97
CA SER A 297 16.43 -0.09 7.66
C SER A 297 17.37 -0.58 6.56
N ASP A 298 16.83 -0.73 5.35
CA ASP A 298 17.60 -0.92 4.13
C ASP A 298 17.93 0.41 3.42
N GLU A 299 17.81 1.53 4.16
CA GLU A 299 18.10 2.87 3.67
C GLU A 299 19.59 3.04 3.41
N ILE A 300 19.92 3.81 2.38
CA ILE A 300 21.29 4.16 2.02
C ILE A 300 21.41 5.67 1.82
N THR A 301 22.59 6.20 2.12
CA THR A 301 22.93 7.57 1.73
C THR A 301 23.23 7.61 0.23
N ALA A 302 22.45 8.39 -0.52
CA ALA A 302 22.52 8.42 -1.97
C ALA A 302 22.16 9.79 -2.53
N ASP A 303 23.17 10.65 -2.71
CA ASP A 303 22.95 11.98 -3.32
C ASP A 303 22.81 11.88 -4.85
N TYR A 304 23.65 11.05 -5.47
CA TYR A 304 23.78 10.92 -6.92
C TYR A 304 23.89 9.45 -7.35
N PHE A 305 23.43 9.19 -8.57
CA PHE A 305 23.45 7.89 -9.23
C PHE A 305 24.10 8.00 -10.61
N GLU A 306 24.50 6.85 -11.15
CA GLU A 306 24.86 6.68 -12.55
C GLU A 306 24.25 5.39 -13.09
N VAL A 307 24.23 5.24 -14.42
CA VAL A 307 23.73 4.02 -15.07
C VAL A 307 24.61 2.83 -14.69
N ALA A 308 23.99 1.72 -14.28
CA ALA A 308 24.72 0.52 -13.88
C ALA A 308 25.25 -0.29 -15.08
N ASP A 309 24.39 -0.59 -16.06
CA ASP A 309 24.75 -1.21 -17.34
C ASP A 309 24.34 -0.28 -18.48
N SER A 310 25.33 0.27 -19.19
CA SER A 310 25.12 1.21 -20.30
C SER A 310 24.40 0.60 -21.51
N ARG A 311 24.25 -0.73 -21.56
CA ARG A 311 23.52 -1.43 -22.62
C ARG A 311 22.03 -1.61 -22.31
N LYS A 312 21.61 -1.25 -21.10
CA LYS A 312 20.21 -1.34 -20.65
C LYS A 312 19.70 0.07 -20.34
N PRO A 313 18.42 0.38 -20.61
CA PRO A 313 17.84 1.64 -20.19
C PRO A 313 17.64 1.66 -18.66
N VAL A 314 17.68 2.85 -18.08
CA VAL A 314 17.15 3.08 -16.72
C VAL A 314 15.62 3.02 -16.79
N LYS A 315 15.01 2.24 -15.89
CA LYS A 315 13.54 2.16 -15.79
C LYS A 315 13.11 2.82 -14.50
N ILE A 316 12.14 3.72 -14.59
CA ILE A 316 11.55 4.39 -13.43
C ILE A 316 10.05 4.16 -13.47
N ARG A 317 9.52 3.62 -12.37
CA ARG A 317 8.08 3.40 -12.19
C ARG A 317 7.63 4.10 -10.93
N LYS A 318 6.61 4.94 -11.04
CA LYS A 318 5.87 5.43 -9.87
C LYS A 318 5.02 4.28 -9.34
N ILE A 319 5.23 3.89 -8.08
CA ILE A 319 4.57 2.73 -7.47
C ILE A 319 3.49 3.12 -6.46
N ALA A 320 3.56 4.32 -5.90
CA ALA A 320 2.52 4.87 -5.03
C ALA A 320 2.52 6.40 -4.99
N SER A 321 1.39 6.98 -4.60
CA SER A 321 1.26 8.38 -4.19
C SER A 321 0.22 8.52 -3.10
N TYR A 322 0.59 9.19 -2.02
CA TYR A 322 -0.25 9.45 -0.86
C TYR A 322 0.04 10.84 -0.33
N HIS A 323 -0.55 11.83 -0.99
CA HIS A 323 -0.42 13.24 -0.70
C HIS A 323 -1.67 14.00 -1.13
N GLY A 324 -1.68 15.31 -0.79
CA GLY A 324 -2.63 16.32 -1.26
C GLY A 324 -3.23 16.02 -2.63
N CYS A 325 -4.55 15.90 -2.72
CA CYS A 325 -5.33 15.87 -3.96
C CYS A 325 -6.33 17.04 -3.94
N CYS A 326 -6.77 17.63 -5.06
CA CYS A 326 -6.73 17.19 -6.44
C CYS A 326 -6.55 18.36 -7.42
N THR A 327 -5.64 19.27 -7.10
CA THR A 327 -5.37 20.50 -7.83
C THR A 327 -4.14 20.35 -8.73
N ILE A 328 -3.89 21.31 -9.63
CA ILE A 328 -2.67 21.30 -10.45
C ILE A 328 -1.43 21.51 -9.56
N GLU A 329 -1.56 22.24 -8.46
CA GLU A 329 -0.47 22.44 -7.48
C GLU A 329 -0.08 21.13 -6.78
N ASP A 330 -1.00 20.15 -6.77
CA ASP A 330 -0.77 18.80 -6.27
C ASP A 330 -0.12 17.87 -7.30
N SER A 331 0.04 18.30 -8.55
CA SER A 331 0.69 17.47 -9.57
C SER A 331 2.22 17.56 -9.47
N ASP A 332 2.80 16.59 -8.78
CA ASP A 332 4.25 16.51 -8.66
C ASP A 332 4.91 16.01 -9.94
N THR A 333 6.08 16.60 -10.22
CA THR A 333 6.92 16.27 -11.38
C THR A 333 8.11 15.42 -10.94
N LEU A 334 8.30 14.28 -11.60
CA LEU A 334 9.56 13.54 -11.54
C LEU A 334 10.54 14.17 -12.53
N ALA A 335 11.77 14.41 -12.11
CA ALA A 335 12.83 14.94 -12.95
C ALA A 335 14.20 14.35 -12.58
N LEU A 336 15.17 14.48 -13.49
CA LEU A 336 16.57 14.16 -13.24
C LEU A 336 17.41 15.44 -13.30
N TYR A 337 18.28 15.61 -12.33
CA TYR A 337 19.27 16.68 -12.30
C TYR A 337 20.62 16.14 -12.76
N ASP A 338 21.09 16.60 -13.93
CA ASP A 338 22.41 16.28 -14.47
C ASP A 338 23.47 17.07 -13.69
N LEU A 339 24.34 16.37 -12.96
CA LEU A 339 25.34 16.99 -12.11
C LEU A 339 26.38 17.78 -12.92
N ASN A 340 26.75 17.27 -14.10
CA ASN A 340 27.80 17.87 -14.92
C ASN A 340 27.29 19.14 -15.60
N LYS A 341 26.06 19.12 -16.10
CA LYS A 341 25.45 20.25 -16.81
C LYS A 341 24.75 21.25 -15.89
N GLN A 342 24.49 20.85 -14.64
CA GLN A 342 23.66 21.60 -13.70
C GLN A 342 22.26 21.91 -14.24
N LEU A 343 21.67 20.96 -14.97
CA LEU A 343 20.37 21.11 -15.61
C LEU A 343 19.40 20.06 -15.08
N THR A 344 18.17 20.50 -14.80
CA THR A 344 17.05 19.63 -14.43
C THR A 344 16.21 19.32 -15.66
N LYS A 345 15.94 18.04 -15.91
CA LYS A 345 15.11 17.56 -17.00
C LYS A 345 13.89 16.82 -16.46
N PRO A 346 12.66 17.31 -16.74
CA PRO A 346 11.45 16.63 -16.28
C PRO A 346 11.20 15.35 -17.09
N LEU A 347 10.70 14.33 -16.41
CA LEU A 347 10.45 12.98 -16.93
C LEU A 347 8.96 12.67 -17.03
N GLN A 348 8.23 12.90 -15.94
CA GLN A 348 6.84 12.48 -15.80
C GLN A 348 6.08 13.52 -14.98
N TYR A 349 4.82 13.75 -15.37
CA TYR A 349 3.85 14.48 -14.55
C TYR A 349 2.86 13.49 -13.94
N THR A 350 2.65 13.60 -12.63
CA THR A 350 1.64 12.83 -11.92
C THR A 350 0.24 13.34 -12.27
N ASN A 351 -0.71 12.45 -12.48
CA ASN A 351 -2.10 12.85 -12.60
C ASN A 351 -2.59 13.39 -11.23
N LYS A 352 -3.09 14.62 -11.22
CA LYS A 352 -3.60 15.29 -10.00
C LYS A 352 -4.71 14.55 -9.26
N TYR A 353 -5.40 13.61 -9.91
CA TYR A 353 -6.48 12.82 -9.31
C TYR A 353 -6.01 11.45 -8.78
N SER A 354 -4.73 11.12 -8.97
CA SER A 354 -4.12 9.86 -8.50
C SER A 354 -3.13 10.06 -7.35
N GLY A 355 -3.30 11.11 -6.55
CA GLY A 355 -2.43 11.41 -5.40
C GLY A 355 -2.67 10.51 -4.16
N GLN A 356 -3.59 9.55 -4.23
CA GLN A 356 -4.02 8.71 -3.10
C GLN A 356 -4.21 7.24 -3.52
N MET A 357 -3.20 6.65 -4.16
CA MET A 357 -3.29 5.28 -4.68
C MET A 357 -1.94 4.59 -4.92
N LEU A 358 -2.01 3.26 -5.05
CA LEU A 358 -0.96 2.47 -5.70
C LEU A 358 -1.01 2.65 -7.22
N LEU A 359 0.13 2.49 -7.87
CA LEU A 359 0.28 2.58 -9.34
C LEU A 359 -0.44 3.80 -9.95
N PRO A 360 -0.19 5.01 -9.42
CA PRO A 360 -0.85 6.22 -9.87
C PRO A 360 -0.60 6.48 -11.36
N ALA A 361 -1.61 7.02 -12.04
CA ALA A 361 -1.47 7.41 -13.43
C ALA A 361 -0.45 8.56 -13.56
N ALA A 362 0.46 8.43 -14.51
CA ALA A 362 1.43 9.47 -14.85
C ALA A 362 1.49 9.64 -16.36
N SER A 363 1.72 10.87 -16.81
CA SER A 363 1.98 11.18 -18.21
C SER A 363 3.48 11.31 -18.42
N GLU A 364 4.02 10.47 -19.31
CA GLU A 364 5.40 10.60 -19.77
C GLU A 364 5.56 11.88 -20.58
N LEU A 365 6.63 12.62 -20.32
CA LEU A 365 6.99 13.77 -21.12
C LEU A 365 7.65 13.36 -22.43
N PRO A 366 7.49 14.11 -23.53
CA PRO A 366 8.11 13.78 -24.82
C PRO A 366 9.62 13.50 -24.72
N ASP A 367 10.33 14.22 -23.86
CA ASP A 367 11.76 14.07 -23.63
C ASP A 367 12.15 12.89 -22.73
N SER A 368 11.20 12.21 -22.09
CA SER A 368 11.46 11.04 -21.23
C SER A 368 12.05 9.85 -22.00
N LYS A 369 11.65 9.68 -23.27
CA LYS A 369 12.18 8.64 -24.16
C LYS A 369 13.63 8.89 -24.57
N LEU A 370 14.09 10.15 -24.57
CA LEU A 370 15.49 10.53 -24.81
C LEU A 370 16.41 10.24 -23.60
N LEU A 371 15.84 10.08 -22.40
CA LEU A 371 16.58 9.77 -21.17
C LEU A 371 16.90 8.28 -21.00
N ALA A 372 16.54 7.43 -21.98
CA ALA A 372 17.02 6.04 -22.04
C ALA A 372 18.56 5.92 -22.12
N ASN A 373 19.26 7.00 -22.50
CA ASN A 373 20.71 7.09 -22.57
C ASN A 373 21.25 8.21 -21.66
N LEU A 374 21.06 8.09 -20.35
CA LEU A 374 21.69 8.99 -19.39
C LEU A 374 23.22 8.86 -19.46
N SER A 375 23.91 9.96 -19.79
CA SER A 375 25.37 10.05 -19.79
C SER A 375 25.84 10.78 -18.53
N GLY A 376 26.49 10.07 -17.61
CA GLY A 376 27.09 10.64 -16.41
C GLY A 376 26.17 10.69 -15.17
N PRO A 377 26.67 11.26 -14.07
CA PRO A 377 25.97 11.27 -12.78
C PRO A 377 24.75 12.19 -12.76
N PHE A 378 23.71 11.75 -12.06
CA PHE A 378 22.48 12.50 -11.87
C PHE A 378 21.88 12.33 -10.47
N ALA A 379 21.16 13.34 -10.01
CA ALA A 379 20.29 13.24 -8.83
C ALA A 379 18.83 13.07 -9.29
N VAL A 380 18.02 12.41 -8.49
CA VAL A 380 16.56 12.35 -8.72
C VAL A 380 15.92 13.56 -8.06
N LYS A 381 14.97 14.19 -8.75
CA LYS A 381 14.17 15.29 -8.24
C LYS A 381 12.69 14.91 -8.29
N ILE A 382 11.98 15.12 -7.19
CA ILE A 382 10.54 14.90 -7.07
C ILE A 382 9.95 16.19 -6.49
N GLY A 383 9.09 16.85 -7.27
CA GLY A 383 8.57 18.16 -6.88
C GLY A 383 9.72 19.14 -6.68
N LEU A 384 9.89 19.65 -5.46
CA LEU A 384 10.98 20.54 -5.06
C LEU A 384 12.18 19.84 -4.40
N SER A 385 12.04 18.57 -4.04
CA SER A 385 13.05 17.80 -3.32
C SER A 385 14.00 17.09 -4.29
N TYR A 386 15.27 16.97 -3.90
CA TYR A 386 16.34 16.26 -4.59
C TYR A 386 16.88 15.14 -3.69
N THR A 387 17.45 14.11 -4.29
CA THR A 387 18.25 13.11 -3.57
C THR A 387 19.52 13.74 -2.98
N ASP A 388 20.11 14.72 -3.66
CA ASP A 388 21.16 15.58 -3.09
C ASP A 388 20.55 16.50 -2.02
N ARG A 389 20.75 16.14 -0.74
CA ARG A 389 20.23 16.91 0.39
C ARG A 389 20.75 18.35 0.43
N ALA A 390 21.92 18.65 -0.13
CA ALA A 390 22.47 20.01 -0.10
C ALA A 390 21.63 21.01 -0.92
N LYS A 391 20.78 20.51 -1.83
CA LYS A 391 19.85 21.31 -2.64
C LYS A 391 18.46 21.49 -2.01
N ASN A 392 18.19 20.79 -0.92
CA ASN A 392 16.89 20.79 -0.27
C ASN A 392 16.78 21.87 0.80
N HIS A 393 15.54 22.22 1.15
CA HIS A 393 15.23 23.11 2.27
C HIS A 393 15.93 22.64 3.56
N ASP A 394 16.60 23.56 4.26
CA ASP A 394 17.42 23.30 5.46
C ASP A 394 18.45 22.16 5.31
N LYS A 395 18.85 21.84 4.07
CA LYS A 395 19.71 20.70 3.76
C LYS A 395 19.17 19.36 4.31
N LYS A 396 17.85 19.20 4.39
CA LYS A 396 17.19 17.99 4.87
C LYS A 396 17.06 16.94 3.77
N ILE A 397 16.89 15.69 4.17
CA ILE A 397 16.57 14.59 3.27
C ILE A 397 15.10 14.74 2.85
N GLY A 398 14.85 15.15 1.60
CA GLY A 398 13.51 15.25 1.04
C GLY A 398 13.11 14.03 0.20
N ILE A 399 14.11 13.21 -0.17
CA ILE A 399 13.93 11.92 -0.83
C ILE A 399 14.83 10.93 -0.13
N ARG A 400 14.23 9.89 0.46
CA ARG A 400 14.93 8.74 1.05
C ARG A 400 15.08 7.63 0.02
N VAL A 401 16.15 6.85 0.15
CA VAL A 401 16.54 5.82 -0.81
C VAL A 401 16.76 4.51 -0.06
N TRP A 402 16.02 3.47 -0.44
CA TRP A 402 16.18 2.12 0.10
C TRP A 402 16.62 1.14 -0.98
N LYS A 403 17.39 0.12 -0.59
CA LYS A 403 17.64 -1.03 -1.47
C LYS A 403 16.31 -1.74 -1.76
N ALA A 404 16.09 -2.11 -3.01
CA ALA A 404 14.96 -2.96 -3.35
C ALA A 404 15.28 -4.42 -3.00
N ILE A 405 14.41 -5.05 -2.20
CA ILE A 405 14.54 -6.45 -1.79
C ILE A 405 13.28 -7.20 -2.21
N ASP A 406 13.46 -8.28 -2.97
CA ASP A 406 12.38 -9.08 -3.50
C ASP A 406 11.68 -9.94 -2.44
N GLU A 407 10.64 -10.66 -2.87
CA GLU A 407 9.83 -11.54 -2.03
C GLU A 407 10.62 -12.70 -1.38
N HIS A 408 11.78 -13.06 -1.94
CA HIS A 408 12.69 -14.10 -1.46
C HIS A 408 13.81 -13.52 -0.56
N SER A 409 13.66 -12.26 -0.12
CA SER A 409 14.64 -11.54 0.69
C SER A 409 15.99 -11.37 -0.02
N GLN A 410 16.01 -11.37 -1.35
CA GLN A 410 17.21 -11.10 -2.15
C GLN A 410 17.24 -9.64 -2.58
N VAL A 411 18.42 -9.03 -2.51
CA VAL A 411 18.63 -7.68 -3.02
C VAL A 411 18.49 -7.70 -4.54
N ILE A 412 17.61 -6.84 -5.08
CA ILE A 412 17.49 -6.62 -6.51
C ILE A 412 18.64 -5.70 -6.91
N ASN A 413 19.69 -6.29 -7.49
CA ASN A 413 20.89 -5.55 -7.86
C ASN A 413 20.59 -4.39 -8.81
N HIS A 414 21.20 -3.24 -8.52
CA HIS A 414 21.04 -2.01 -9.29
C HIS A 414 19.61 -1.47 -9.32
N ALA A 415 18.81 -1.78 -8.30
CA ALA A 415 17.46 -1.25 -8.14
C ALA A 415 17.22 -0.70 -6.74
N TYR A 416 16.48 0.39 -6.67
CA TYR A 416 16.20 1.13 -5.44
C TYR A 416 14.74 1.58 -5.39
N ILE A 417 14.26 1.74 -4.17
CA ILE A 417 12.97 2.35 -3.86
C ILE A 417 13.26 3.75 -3.33
N LEU A 418 12.61 4.76 -3.90
CA LEU A 418 12.72 6.15 -3.50
C LEU A 418 11.36 6.60 -2.95
N GLY A 419 11.38 7.27 -1.80
CA GLY A 419 10.18 7.85 -1.17
C GLY A 419 10.44 9.32 -0.87
N SER A 420 9.52 10.20 -1.25
CA SER A 420 9.64 11.64 -1.04
C SER A 420 8.65 12.16 -0.02
N ASP A 421 9.00 13.28 0.61
CA ASP A 421 8.10 14.14 1.38
C ASP A 421 8.31 15.62 0.98
N TYR A 422 7.29 16.45 1.15
CA TYR A 422 7.37 17.89 0.94
C TYR A 422 8.07 18.61 2.08
N LEU A 423 9.31 19.02 1.86
CA LEU A 423 10.07 19.84 2.80
C LEU A 423 9.61 21.31 2.82
N GLY A 424 9.86 22.00 3.94
CA GLY A 424 9.63 23.44 4.10
C GLY A 424 8.16 23.86 4.20
N LYS A 425 7.22 22.90 4.22
CA LYS A 425 5.80 23.17 4.42
C LYS A 425 5.43 23.04 5.89
N LYS A 426 4.51 23.89 6.35
CA LYS A 426 3.89 23.71 7.67
C LYS A 426 3.07 22.42 7.64
N GLY A 427 3.46 21.44 8.44
CA GLY A 427 2.78 20.14 8.51
C GLY A 427 3.52 18.98 7.87
N THR A 428 4.73 19.17 7.32
CA THR A 428 5.62 18.06 6.91
C THR A 428 5.71 17.02 8.03
N ASN A 429 5.32 15.79 7.73
CA ASN A 429 5.15 14.73 8.71
C ASN A 429 6.24 13.65 8.63
N TYR A 430 7.14 13.75 7.64
CA TYR A 430 8.35 12.93 7.46
C TYR A 430 8.03 11.45 7.31
N ASP A 431 7.00 11.13 6.53
CA ASP A 431 6.52 9.77 6.32
C ASP A 431 6.92 9.17 4.96
N TYR A 432 7.34 10.04 4.03
CA TYR A 432 7.98 9.73 2.76
C TYR A 432 7.15 8.82 1.83
N GLN A 433 5.82 8.82 1.98
CA GLN A 433 4.92 8.12 1.05
C GLN A 433 4.24 9.01 0.01
N ASP A 434 4.47 10.34 0.04
CA ASP A 434 3.86 11.29 -0.90
C ASP A 434 4.10 10.85 -2.34
N ASN A 435 5.35 10.55 -2.69
CA ASN A 435 5.64 9.92 -3.96
C ASN A 435 6.63 8.79 -3.76
N VAL A 436 6.29 7.62 -4.27
CA VAL A 436 7.15 6.45 -4.19
C VAL A 436 7.48 5.93 -5.58
N TYR A 437 8.77 5.74 -5.86
CA TYR A 437 9.28 5.26 -7.12
C TYR A 437 10.14 4.00 -6.94
N PHE A 438 10.02 3.07 -7.87
CA PHE A 438 10.95 1.97 -8.06
C PHE A 438 11.82 2.27 -9.29
N ILE A 439 13.14 2.26 -9.11
CA ILE A 439 14.09 2.59 -10.17
C ILE A 439 15.06 1.42 -10.36
N GLU A 440 15.27 1.02 -11.61
CA GLU A 440 16.16 -0.07 -12.02
C GLU A 440 17.30 0.42 -12.89
N ASN A 441 18.39 -0.37 -12.91
CA ASN A 441 19.61 -0.15 -13.69
C ASN A 441 20.40 1.11 -13.30
N ILE A 442 20.45 1.41 -12.01
CA ILE A 442 21.25 2.52 -11.47
C ILE A 442 22.17 2.03 -10.35
N LYS A 443 23.26 2.74 -10.11
CA LYS A 443 24.18 2.51 -8.98
C LYS A 443 24.61 3.84 -8.37
N LEU A 444 25.05 3.80 -7.12
CA LEU A 444 25.55 5.00 -6.43
C LEU A 444 26.75 5.59 -7.17
N TYR A 445 26.71 6.90 -7.37
CA TYR A 445 27.84 7.65 -7.91
C TYR A 445 28.75 8.10 -6.76
N ASN A 446 30.00 7.63 -6.76
CA ASN A 446 30.99 8.03 -5.77
C ASN A 446 31.83 9.23 -6.28
N LYS A 447 31.49 10.43 -5.80
CA LYS A 447 32.17 11.68 -6.15
C LYS A 447 33.65 11.68 -5.75
N ALA A 448 34.04 11.00 -4.67
CA ALA A 448 35.41 10.98 -4.16
C ALA A 448 36.37 10.17 -5.05
N ASN A 449 35.90 9.08 -5.64
CA ASN A 449 36.73 8.23 -6.51
C ASN A 449 37.04 8.89 -7.86
N ASN A 450 36.16 9.75 -8.37
CA ASN A 450 36.36 10.41 -9.66
C ASN A 450 37.25 11.66 -9.59
N ALA A 451 37.31 12.34 -8.45
CA ALA A 451 38.28 13.42 -8.25
C ALA A 451 39.74 12.91 -8.31
N LEU A 452 39.98 11.66 -7.88
CA LEU A 452 41.28 11.00 -7.98
C LEU A 452 41.62 10.52 -9.41
N MET A 453 40.63 10.24 -10.23
CA MET A 453 40.80 9.84 -11.64
C MET A 453 40.97 11.03 -12.57
N ALA A 454 40.39 12.20 -12.24
CA ALA A 454 40.55 13.44 -13.01
C ALA A 454 41.88 14.17 -12.75
N GLN A 455 42.70 13.68 -11.82
CA GLN A 455 44.05 14.18 -11.52
C GLN A 455 45.17 13.27 -12.08
N LYS A 456 44.80 12.22 -12.83
CA LYS A 456 45.71 11.43 -13.68
C LYS A 456 45.41 11.73 -15.13
#